data_AF-A0AAD9GFI1-F1
#
_entry.id   AF-A0AAD9GFI1-F1
#
_cell.length_a   1.000
_cell.length_b   1.000
_cell.length_c   1.000
_cell.angle_alpha   90.00
_cell.angle_beta   90.00
_cell.angle_gamma   90.00
#
_symmetry.space_group_name_H-M   'P 1'
#
loop_
_entity.id
_entity.type
_entity.pdbx_description
1 polymer ?
#
loop_
_entity_poly.entity_id
_entity_poly.type
_entity_poly.pdbx_seq_one_letter_code
_entity_poly.pdbx_strand_id
1 'polypeptide(L)'
;MAKPLTPAEEAFLAFDWAASQSWQQYYNNLYPTPPLNKLGKYKRAWFRRNVDSNLPMDSTVGDPEPSKTTSTVNSAMESNNKSRQTQCGPSAGTNVPREGIVSEKLMTELDIALRIVYLVSTLATMLFRHVRFLPIGVSVLISQLSGLSFFLFLVIAIIKDNPPRWSMQWVRRIITDDNMQYLSYGVAVLGLPKTGVCAGPQLITCVIGLNRLYKQRRHLFPHIMKTPNATNIFNLIDRNSGSLLNSRAILEIATLVHILMAMTVGGASFLNVILYISFIKLKDIHLLAVLRQIDGMRQNINWSFSAEFIISILSSTIVPSYALTIYSKLVRYMTQYFNPTRY
;
A
#
# COMPACT_ATOMS: atom_id res chain seq x y z
N MET A 1 -11.84 54.73 14.17
CA MET A 1 -11.95 54.29 15.58
C MET A 1 -11.55 52.81 15.62
N ALA A 2 -10.46 52.46 16.29
CA ALA A 2 -10.04 51.07 16.43
C ALA A 2 -11.02 50.34 17.34
N LYS A 3 -11.52 49.18 16.90
CA LYS A 3 -12.38 48.33 17.72
C LYS A 3 -11.58 47.87 18.95
N PRO A 4 -12.08 48.01 20.18
CA PRO A 4 -11.38 47.49 21.35
C PRO A 4 -11.19 45.98 21.20
N LEU A 5 -9.97 45.51 21.47
CA LEU A 5 -9.62 44.09 21.43
C LEU A 5 -10.39 43.34 22.52
N THR A 6 -10.84 42.13 22.19
CA THR A 6 -11.42 41.25 23.19
C THR A 6 -10.33 40.61 24.06
N PRO A 7 -10.61 40.21 25.31
CA PRO A 7 -9.63 39.53 26.16
C PRO A 7 -9.00 38.28 25.52
N ALA A 8 -9.77 37.55 24.71
CA ALA A 8 -9.30 36.38 23.97
C ALA A 8 -8.31 36.76 22.84
N GLU A 9 -8.49 37.93 22.23
CA GLU A 9 -7.57 38.44 21.20
C GLU A 9 -6.27 38.96 21.80
N GLU A 10 -6.33 39.59 22.97
CA GLU A 10 -5.13 39.96 23.74
C GLU A 10 -4.33 38.72 24.17
N ALA A 11 -5.02 37.69 24.67
CA ALA A 11 -4.40 36.40 25.00
C ALA A 11 -3.77 35.71 23.79
N PHE A 12 -4.39 35.80 22.61
CA PHE A 12 -3.84 35.26 21.36
C PHE A 12 -2.54 35.98 20.95
N LEU A 13 -2.48 37.31 21.10
CA LEU A 13 -1.30 38.10 20.78
C LEU A 13 -0.16 37.88 21.78
N ALA A 14 -0.49 37.68 23.06
CA ALA A 14 0.47 37.42 24.12
C ALA A 14 0.98 35.95 24.16
N PHE A 15 0.38 35.05 23.38
CA PHE A 15 0.73 33.63 23.40
C PHE A 15 2.12 33.38 22.81
N ASP A 16 2.99 32.70 23.57
CA ASP A 16 4.31 32.31 23.10
C ASP A 16 4.26 31.07 22.20
N TRP A 17 4.12 31.33 20.90
CA TRP A 17 4.12 30.31 19.85
C TRP A 17 5.43 29.53 19.73
N ALA A 18 6.57 30.13 20.10
CA ALA A 18 7.87 29.48 19.98
C ALA A 18 8.08 28.47 21.11
N ALA A 19 7.65 28.81 22.34
CA ALA A 19 7.77 27.94 23.50
C ALA A 19 6.74 26.80 23.54
N SER A 20 5.61 26.91 22.83
CA SER A 20 4.54 25.89 22.88
C SER A 20 4.89 24.61 22.10
N GLN A 21 5.33 23.57 22.80
CA GLN A 21 5.63 22.26 22.21
C GLN A 21 4.42 21.63 21.47
N SER A 22 3.22 21.78 22.01
CA SER A 22 1.98 21.28 21.40
C SER A 22 1.63 21.97 20.07
N TRP A 23 1.92 23.26 19.97
CA TRP A 23 1.78 23.99 18.71
C TRP A 23 2.83 23.52 17.69
N GLN A 24 4.09 23.38 18.09
CA GLN A 24 5.17 22.93 17.21
C GLN A 24 4.87 21.53 16.63
N GLN A 25 4.39 20.61 17.47
CA GLN A 25 3.99 19.27 17.02
C GLN A 25 2.80 19.32 16.05
N TYR A 26 1.79 20.15 16.31
CA TYR A 26 0.68 20.34 15.38
C TYR A 26 1.16 20.90 14.04
N TYR A 27 2.01 21.92 14.07
CA TYR A 27 2.53 22.58 12.87
C TYR A 27 3.38 21.63 12.01
N ASN A 28 4.27 20.85 12.63
CA ASN A 28 5.13 19.88 11.91
C ASN A 28 4.34 18.74 11.25
N ASN A 29 3.13 18.45 11.74
CA ASN A 29 2.24 17.44 11.17
C ASN A 29 1.32 17.98 10.06
N LEU A 30 1.34 19.29 9.76
CA LEU A 30 0.59 19.86 8.65
C LEU A 30 1.33 19.57 7.33
N TYR A 31 0.81 18.61 6.54
CA TYR A 31 1.34 18.30 5.21
C TYR A 31 0.32 18.58 4.09
N PRO A 32 0.69 19.33 3.03
CA PRO A 32 1.98 20.00 2.83
C PRO A 32 2.18 21.19 3.79
N THR A 33 3.44 21.57 4.03
CA THR A 33 3.80 22.72 4.88
C THR A 33 3.05 23.96 4.40
N PRO A 34 2.24 24.61 5.25
CA PRO A 34 1.40 25.71 4.83
C PRO A 34 2.25 26.94 4.48
N PRO A 35 1.89 27.69 3.42
CA PRO A 35 2.56 28.95 3.09
C PRO A 35 2.34 29.98 4.21
N LEU A 36 3.32 30.87 4.41
CA LEU A 36 3.36 31.85 5.51
C LEU A 36 2.09 32.71 5.60
N ASN A 37 1.50 33.06 4.45
CA ASN A 37 0.26 33.85 4.36
C ASN A 37 -0.98 33.14 4.94
N LYS A 38 -0.95 31.82 5.14
CA LYS A 38 -2.05 31.04 5.75
C LYS A 38 -1.77 30.68 7.21
N LEU A 39 -0.61 31.03 7.74
CA LEU A 39 -0.18 30.63 9.08
C LEU A 39 -1.10 31.21 10.18
N GLY A 40 -1.54 32.47 10.03
CA GLY A 40 -2.47 33.12 10.97
C GLY A 40 -3.77 32.33 11.15
N LYS A 41 -4.34 31.82 10.04
CA LYS A 41 -5.54 30.97 10.07
C LYS A 41 -5.35 29.70 10.89
N TYR A 42 -4.21 29.01 10.73
CA TYR A 42 -3.93 27.78 11.48
C TYR A 42 -3.67 28.06 12.96
N LYS A 43 -2.95 29.14 13.28
CA LYS A 43 -2.75 29.60 14.66
C LYS A 43 -4.07 29.89 15.35
N ARG A 44 -4.98 30.66 14.74
CA ARG A 44 -6.30 30.97 15.31
C ARG A 44 -7.18 29.74 15.47
N ALA A 45 -7.19 28.85 14.48
CA ALA A 45 -7.95 27.59 14.56
C ALA A 45 -7.42 26.67 15.68
N TRP A 46 -6.11 26.62 15.88
CA TRP A 46 -5.48 25.84 16.93
C TRP A 46 -5.69 26.46 18.31
N PHE A 47 -5.46 27.76 18.46
CA PHE A 47 -5.65 28.49 19.72
C PHE A 47 -7.08 28.33 20.24
N ARG A 48 -8.07 28.44 19.34
CA ARG A 48 -9.47 28.29 19.70
C ARG A 48 -9.80 26.91 20.26
N ARG A 49 -9.17 25.88 19.71
CA ARG A 49 -9.41 24.48 20.09
C ARG A 49 -8.66 24.06 21.35
N ASN A 50 -7.53 24.70 21.65
CA ASN A 50 -6.58 24.19 22.65
C ASN A 50 -6.26 25.19 23.78
N VAL A 51 -6.54 26.48 23.62
CA VAL A 51 -6.21 27.52 24.61
C VAL A 51 -7.44 28.30 25.05
N ASP A 52 -8.12 29.01 24.12
CA ASP A 52 -9.31 29.81 24.45
C ASP A 52 -10.37 29.73 23.35
N SER A 53 -11.49 29.09 23.67
CA SER A 53 -12.61 28.90 22.74
C SER A 53 -13.41 30.17 22.45
N ASN A 54 -13.20 31.25 23.20
CA ASN A 54 -13.88 32.53 23.03
C ASN A 54 -13.29 33.40 21.92
N LEU A 55 -12.20 32.97 21.27
CA LEU A 55 -11.64 33.69 20.13
C LEU A 55 -12.64 33.73 18.96
N PRO A 56 -13.06 34.91 18.47
CA PRO A 56 -14.05 35.04 17.41
C PRO A 56 -13.64 34.32 16.12
N MET A 57 -14.61 33.69 15.44
CA MET A 57 -14.35 32.92 14.21
C MET A 57 -13.75 33.77 13.09
N ASP A 58 -14.15 35.04 13.03
CA ASP A 58 -13.76 36.04 12.03
C ASP A 58 -12.68 37.00 12.53
N SER A 59 -12.00 36.68 13.64
CA SER A 59 -10.90 37.52 14.13
C SER A 59 -9.75 37.52 13.11
N THR A 60 -9.32 38.72 12.72
CA THR A 60 -8.18 38.98 11.81
C THR A 60 -6.91 39.35 12.57
N VAL A 61 -6.93 39.22 13.90
CA VAL A 61 -5.80 39.57 14.77
C VAL A 61 -4.59 38.68 14.43
N GLY A 62 -3.45 39.32 14.22
CA GLY A 62 -2.17 38.68 13.85
C GLY A 62 -2.01 38.29 12.37
N ASP A 63 -2.90 38.74 11.48
CA ASP A 63 -2.65 38.62 10.04
C ASP A 63 -1.59 39.65 9.60
N PRO A 64 -0.64 39.28 8.72
CA PRO A 64 0.28 40.25 8.13
C PRO A 64 -0.54 41.28 7.34
N GLU A 65 -0.25 42.57 7.53
CA GLU A 65 -0.92 43.66 6.80
C GLU A 65 -0.96 43.34 5.30
N PRO A 66 -2.14 43.39 4.66
CA PRO A 66 -2.22 43.21 3.23
C PRO A 66 -1.50 44.40 2.58
N SER A 67 -0.39 44.11 1.91
CA SER A 67 0.28 45.04 1.02
C SER A 67 -0.75 45.63 0.06
N LYS A 68 -0.90 46.97 0.08
CA LYS A 68 -1.75 47.69 -0.86
C LYS A 68 -1.38 47.30 -2.29
N THR A 69 -2.21 46.50 -2.94
CA THR A 69 -2.30 46.47 -4.39
C THR A 69 -3.77 46.34 -4.77
N THR A 70 -4.27 47.49 -5.20
CA THR A 70 -5.51 47.73 -5.92
C THR A 70 -5.88 46.61 -6.88
N SER A 71 -7.11 46.09 -6.78
CA SER A 71 -8.02 45.86 -7.93
C SER A 71 -9.37 45.30 -7.45
N THR A 72 -10.32 46.22 -7.32
CA THR A 72 -11.69 46.15 -7.88
C THR A 72 -12.61 44.97 -7.49
N VAL A 73 -13.38 45.23 -6.43
CA VAL A 73 -14.85 45.13 -6.32
C VAL A 73 -15.59 44.44 -7.48
N ASN A 74 -16.35 43.39 -7.16
CA ASN A 74 -17.82 43.42 -7.34
C ASN A 74 -18.49 42.41 -6.41
N SER A 75 -19.29 42.97 -5.51
CA SER A 75 -20.24 42.31 -4.62
C SER A 75 -21.43 41.76 -5.41
N ALA A 76 -21.94 40.60 -5.01
CA ALA A 76 -23.33 40.24 -5.22
C ALA A 76 -23.86 39.53 -3.97
N MET A 77 -25.09 39.89 -3.63
CA MET A 77 -25.74 39.84 -2.33
C MET A 77 -26.51 38.52 -2.12
N GLU A 78 -26.58 38.09 -0.87
CA GLU A 78 -27.65 37.32 -0.20
C GLU A 78 -28.31 36.08 -0.85
N SER A 79 -28.29 34.95 -0.14
CA SER A 79 -29.49 34.52 0.61
C SER A 79 -29.23 33.36 1.58
N ASN A 80 -29.60 33.61 2.85
CA ASN A 80 -30.29 32.72 3.79
C ASN A 80 -30.27 31.19 3.54
N ASN A 81 -29.66 30.42 4.47
CA ASN A 81 -30.46 29.50 5.29
C ASN A 81 -29.73 28.97 6.55
N LYS A 82 -30.55 28.80 7.60
CA LYS A 82 -30.20 28.50 8.99
C LYS A 82 -29.70 27.05 9.24
N SER A 83 -28.76 26.96 10.19
CA SER A 83 -28.64 26.00 11.32
C SER A 83 -28.52 24.47 11.10
N ARG A 84 -27.37 23.91 11.55
CA ARG A 84 -27.14 22.84 12.58
C ARG A 84 -25.82 22.10 12.26
N GLN A 85 -24.74 22.23 13.03
CA GLN A 85 -24.43 21.67 14.37
C GLN A 85 -24.39 20.13 14.41
N THR A 86 -23.19 19.56 14.63
CA THR A 86 -22.82 18.34 15.41
C THR A 86 -21.33 18.06 15.14
N GLN A 87 -20.35 18.06 16.04
CA GLN A 87 -20.18 17.57 17.42
C GLN A 87 -20.52 16.08 17.61
N CYS A 88 -19.49 15.34 18.02
CA CYS A 88 -19.53 13.92 18.37
C CYS A 88 -20.26 13.74 19.71
N GLY A 89 -21.22 12.82 19.72
CA GLY A 89 -22.08 12.40 20.84
C GLY A 89 -23.28 11.64 20.27
N PRO A 90 -23.80 10.59 20.94
CA PRO A 90 -24.62 9.55 20.29
C PRO A 90 -25.99 10.11 19.92
N SER A 91 -26.24 10.27 18.62
CA SER A 91 -27.52 10.78 18.11
C SER A 91 -28.21 9.74 17.24
N ALA A 92 -29.44 9.45 17.66
CA ALA A 92 -30.44 8.70 16.92
C ALA A 92 -30.67 9.28 15.50
N GLY A 93 -30.84 8.37 14.55
CA GLY A 93 -31.73 8.55 13.41
C GLY A 93 -31.46 9.74 12.49
N THR A 94 -30.28 9.80 11.89
CA THR A 94 -30.11 10.54 10.62
C THR A 94 -29.90 9.51 9.52
N ASN A 95 -30.97 9.26 8.74
CA ASN A 95 -30.93 8.39 7.56
C ASN A 95 -30.06 9.06 6.48
N VAL A 96 -28.74 8.82 6.55
CA VAL A 96 -27.85 8.93 5.41
C VAL A 96 -28.37 7.97 4.33
N PRO A 97 -28.43 8.35 3.04
CA PRO A 97 -28.95 7.48 2.00
C PRO A 97 -28.20 6.15 2.01
N ARG A 98 -28.96 5.10 2.29
CA ARG A 98 -28.55 3.71 2.56
C ARG A 98 -27.83 3.05 1.38
N GLU A 99 -27.78 3.70 0.22
CA GLU A 99 -27.21 3.18 -1.03
C GLU A 99 -25.67 3.07 -1.00
N GLY A 100 -24.98 3.94 -0.26
CA GLY A 100 -23.51 3.89 -0.15
C GLY A 100 -22.97 2.74 0.72
N ILE A 101 -23.76 2.27 1.69
CA ILE A 101 -23.34 1.22 2.63
C ILE A 101 -23.45 -0.17 1.99
N VAL A 102 -24.46 -0.38 1.13
CA VAL A 102 -24.69 -1.65 0.46
C VAL A 102 -23.58 -1.92 -0.58
N SER A 103 -23.14 -0.90 -1.32
CA SER A 103 -22.07 -1.05 -2.32
C SER A 103 -20.71 -1.39 -1.68
N GLU A 104 -20.36 -0.75 -0.57
CA GLU A 104 -19.09 -1.01 0.12
C GLU A 104 -19.02 -2.44 0.69
N LYS A 105 -20.13 -2.92 1.27
CA LYS A 105 -20.24 -4.29 1.78
C LYS A 105 -20.05 -5.31 0.64
N LEU A 106 -20.77 -5.13 -0.47
CA LEU A 106 -20.69 -6.01 -1.63
C LEU A 106 -19.28 -6.02 -2.25
N MET A 107 -18.65 -4.85 -2.41
CA MET A 107 -17.28 -4.77 -2.91
C MET A 107 -16.29 -5.49 -2.00
N THR A 108 -16.47 -5.39 -0.68
CA THR A 108 -15.59 -6.07 0.27
C THR A 108 -15.80 -7.59 0.27
N GLU A 109 -17.05 -8.06 0.21
CA GLU A 109 -17.35 -9.50 0.09
C GLU A 109 -16.78 -10.08 -1.22
N LEU A 110 -16.91 -9.33 -2.33
CA LEU A 110 -16.35 -9.70 -3.62
C LEU A 110 -14.81 -9.76 -3.60
N ASP A 111 -14.14 -8.78 -2.98
CA ASP A 111 -12.67 -8.76 -2.79
C ASP A 111 -12.20 -9.99 -1.99
N ILE A 112 -12.89 -10.31 -0.88
CA ILE A 112 -12.58 -11.52 -0.08
C ILE A 112 -12.77 -12.79 -0.93
N ALA A 113 -13.90 -12.92 -1.63
CA ALA A 113 -14.19 -14.09 -2.47
C ALA A 113 -13.13 -14.28 -3.57
N LEU A 114 -12.76 -13.21 -4.28
CA LEU A 114 -11.77 -13.25 -5.34
C LEU A 114 -10.38 -13.62 -4.82
N ARG A 115 -9.97 -13.13 -3.64
CA ARG A 115 -8.71 -13.52 -3.00
C ARG A 115 -8.68 -14.99 -2.62
N ILE A 116 -9.79 -15.53 -2.11
CA ILE A 116 -9.91 -16.97 -1.79
C ILE A 116 -9.85 -17.80 -3.08
N VAL A 117 -10.61 -17.42 -4.11
CA VAL A 117 -10.58 -18.09 -5.43
C VAL A 117 -9.17 -18.06 -6.01
N TYR A 118 -8.49 -16.92 -5.97
CA TYR A 118 -7.10 -16.80 -6.41
C TYR A 118 -6.17 -17.73 -5.64
N LEU A 119 -6.26 -17.74 -4.31
CA LEU A 119 -5.40 -18.56 -3.46
C LEU A 119 -5.58 -20.05 -3.74
N VAL A 120 -6.84 -20.52 -3.74
CA VAL A 120 -7.17 -21.94 -3.97
C VAL A 120 -6.79 -22.37 -5.38
N SER A 121 -7.13 -21.58 -6.41
CA SER A 121 -6.82 -21.92 -7.81
C SER A 121 -5.31 -21.92 -8.09
N THR A 122 -4.56 -21.00 -7.47
CA THR A 122 -3.10 -20.94 -7.63
C THR A 122 -2.41 -22.10 -6.93
N LEU A 123 -2.81 -22.43 -5.69
CA LEU A 123 -2.30 -23.61 -4.98
C LEU A 123 -2.65 -24.90 -5.71
N ALA A 124 -3.88 -25.04 -6.21
CA ALA A 124 -4.28 -26.16 -7.05
C ALA A 124 -3.38 -26.28 -8.29
N THR A 125 -3.16 -25.18 -9.01
CA THR A 125 -2.28 -25.16 -10.19
C THR A 125 -0.85 -25.61 -9.84
N MET A 126 -0.30 -25.15 -8.71
CA MET A 126 1.04 -25.54 -8.26
C MET A 126 1.12 -27.02 -7.91
N LEU A 127 0.15 -27.53 -7.13
CA LEU A 127 0.11 -28.93 -6.71
C LEU A 127 -0.10 -29.87 -7.90
N PHE A 128 -1.11 -29.62 -8.72
CA PHE A 128 -1.44 -30.51 -9.84
C PHE A 128 -0.40 -30.48 -10.95
N ARG A 129 0.31 -29.36 -11.14
CA ARG A 129 1.44 -29.31 -12.09
C ARG A 129 2.54 -30.30 -11.72
N HIS A 130 2.76 -30.58 -10.44
CA HIS A 130 3.73 -31.58 -10.01
C HIS A 130 3.23 -33.01 -10.21
N VAL A 131 1.94 -33.26 -9.98
CA VAL A 131 1.39 -34.63 -10.04
C VAL A 131 0.96 -35.03 -11.47
N ARG A 132 0.88 -34.09 -12.42
CA ARG A 132 0.37 -34.31 -13.81
C ARG A 132 -1.00 -35.02 -13.86
N PHE A 133 -1.80 -34.91 -12.80
CA PHE A 133 -3.02 -35.70 -12.62
C PHE A 133 -4.24 -35.14 -13.38
N LEU A 134 -4.23 -33.84 -13.72
CA LEU A 134 -5.37 -33.18 -14.34
C LEU A 134 -5.29 -33.17 -15.87
N PRO A 135 -6.45 -33.31 -16.57
CA PRO A 135 -6.53 -33.05 -18.00
C PRO A 135 -6.03 -31.65 -18.33
N ILE A 136 -5.31 -31.52 -19.45
CA ILE A 136 -4.70 -30.27 -19.91
C ILE A 136 -5.74 -29.13 -19.95
N GLY A 137 -6.95 -29.40 -20.45
CA GLY A 137 -8.03 -28.41 -20.52
C GLY A 137 -8.44 -27.85 -19.15
N VAL A 138 -8.54 -28.69 -18.13
CA VAL A 138 -8.90 -28.25 -16.76
C VAL A 138 -7.78 -27.40 -16.17
N SER A 139 -6.52 -27.80 -16.37
CA SER A 139 -5.38 -27.02 -15.88
C SER A 139 -5.30 -25.62 -16.51
N VAL A 140 -5.66 -25.49 -17.80
CA VAL A 140 -5.71 -24.19 -18.47
C VAL A 140 -6.80 -23.30 -17.87
N LEU A 141 -8.00 -23.84 -17.65
CA LEU A 141 -9.12 -23.10 -17.05
C LEU A 141 -8.79 -22.62 -15.63
N ILE A 142 -8.25 -23.49 -14.78
CA ILE A 142 -7.85 -23.12 -13.40
C ILE A 142 -6.78 -22.02 -13.45
N SER A 143 -5.82 -22.13 -14.38
CA SER A 143 -4.80 -21.11 -14.57
C SER A 143 -5.40 -19.77 -15.02
N GLN A 144 -6.34 -19.76 -15.97
CA GLN A 144 -7.02 -18.53 -16.40
C GLN A 144 -7.82 -17.92 -15.26
N LEU A 145 -8.55 -18.73 -14.49
CA LEU A 145 -9.31 -18.27 -13.32
C LEU A 145 -8.40 -17.66 -12.25
N SER A 146 -7.25 -18.27 -11.97
CA SER A 146 -6.20 -17.71 -11.11
C SER A 146 -5.70 -16.37 -11.64
N GLY A 147 -5.41 -16.26 -12.94
CA GLY A 147 -4.97 -15.00 -13.54
C GLY A 147 -6.01 -13.89 -13.41
N LEU A 148 -7.25 -14.17 -13.81
CA LEU A 148 -8.34 -13.19 -13.78
C LEU A 148 -8.69 -12.76 -12.35
N SER A 149 -8.79 -13.71 -11.42
CA SER A 149 -9.07 -13.39 -10.01
C SER A 149 -8.00 -12.48 -9.41
N PHE A 150 -6.72 -12.68 -9.76
CA PHE A 150 -5.62 -11.80 -9.33
C PHE A 150 -5.84 -10.35 -9.74
N PHE A 151 -6.06 -10.10 -11.04
CA PHE A 151 -6.27 -8.75 -11.54
C PHE A 151 -7.56 -8.14 -10.98
N LEU A 152 -8.65 -8.91 -10.91
CA LEU A 152 -9.94 -8.42 -10.43
C LEU A 152 -9.88 -7.98 -8.97
N PHE A 153 -9.28 -8.77 -8.06
CA PHE A 153 -9.21 -8.37 -6.66
C PHE A 153 -8.34 -7.12 -6.47
N LEU A 154 -7.27 -6.95 -7.25
CA LEU A 154 -6.42 -5.75 -7.19
C LEU A 154 -7.18 -4.52 -7.67
N VAL A 155 -7.89 -4.61 -8.79
CA VAL A 155 -8.70 -3.50 -9.32
C VAL A 155 -9.79 -3.12 -8.33
N ILE A 156 -10.49 -4.09 -7.76
CA ILE A 156 -11.52 -3.83 -6.74
C ILE A 156 -10.90 -3.19 -5.49
N ALA A 157 -9.74 -3.67 -5.03
CA ALA A 157 -9.04 -3.08 -3.90
C ALA A 157 -8.66 -1.61 -4.16
N ILE A 158 -8.16 -1.28 -5.35
CA ILE A 158 -7.82 0.09 -5.76
C ILE A 158 -9.06 0.99 -5.76
N ILE A 159 -10.15 0.55 -6.39
CA ILE A 159 -11.40 1.33 -6.49
C ILE A 159 -12.01 1.55 -5.10
N LYS A 160 -11.98 0.52 -4.26
CA LYS A 160 -12.53 0.56 -2.89
C LYS A 160 -11.73 1.49 -1.99
N ASP A 161 -10.40 1.41 -2.01
CA ASP A 161 -9.55 2.21 -1.11
C ASP A 161 -9.37 3.65 -1.61
N ASN A 162 -9.43 3.87 -2.94
CA ASN A 162 -9.17 5.16 -3.58
C ASN A 162 -10.22 5.48 -4.65
N PRO A 163 -11.46 5.88 -4.28
CA PRO A 163 -12.51 6.18 -5.25
C PRO A 163 -12.06 7.25 -6.25
N PRO A 164 -12.44 7.14 -7.54
CA PRO A 164 -11.91 7.97 -8.60
C PRO A 164 -12.27 9.45 -8.38
N ARG A 165 -11.26 10.23 -8.02
CA ARG A 165 -11.34 11.70 -7.96
C ARG A 165 -10.31 12.21 -8.94
N TRP A 166 -10.70 12.43 -10.20
CA TRP A 166 -9.86 12.85 -11.33
C TRP A 166 -9.01 14.10 -11.03
N SER A 167 -7.97 13.92 -10.24
CA SER A 167 -7.11 14.95 -9.66
C SER A 167 -5.69 14.41 -9.64
N MET A 168 -4.72 15.29 -9.87
CA MET A 168 -3.32 14.86 -9.90
C MET A 168 -2.86 14.25 -8.57
N GLN A 169 -3.45 14.69 -7.46
CA GLN A 169 -3.18 14.12 -6.13
C GLN A 169 -3.69 12.68 -6.00
N TRP A 170 -4.86 12.38 -6.55
CA TRP A 170 -5.40 11.01 -6.60
C TRP A 170 -4.53 10.10 -7.46
N VAL A 171 -4.11 10.55 -8.64
CA VAL A 171 -3.19 9.78 -9.51
C VAL A 171 -1.89 9.46 -8.77
N ARG A 172 -1.28 10.45 -8.11
CA ARG A 172 -0.07 10.23 -7.31
C ARG A 172 -0.29 9.18 -6.21
N ARG A 173 -1.43 9.26 -5.51
CA ARG A 173 -1.78 8.29 -4.45
C ARG A 173 -1.93 6.88 -5.00
N ILE A 174 -2.59 6.72 -6.15
CA ILE A 174 -2.75 5.42 -6.81
C ILE A 174 -1.42 4.85 -7.27
N ILE A 175 -0.55 5.67 -7.87
CA ILE A 175 0.77 5.21 -8.33
C ILE A 175 1.62 4.70 -7.15
N THR A 176 1.47 5.29 -5.96
CA THR A 176 2.14 4.84 -4.74
C THR A 176 1.42 3.69 -4.02
N ASP A 177 0.22 3.29 -4.46
CA ASP A 177 -0.54 2.23 -3.81
C ASP A 177 0.09 0.86 -4.10
N ASP A 178 0.28 0.06 -3.04
CA ASP A 178 0.80 -1.30 -3.14
C ASP A 178 0.02 -2.13 -4.16
N ASN A 179 -1.32 -2.03 -4.21
CA ASN A 179 -2.13 -2.81 -5.14
C ASN A 179 -1.86 -2.41 -6.59
N MET A 180 -1.62 -1.13 -6.87
CA MET A 180 -1.27 -0.64 -8.21
C MET A 180 0.12 -1.13 -8.63
N GLN A 181 1.08 -1.17 -7.70
CA GLN A 181 2.39 -1.76 -7.95
C GLN A 181 2.29 -3.26 -8.24
N TYR A 182 1.42 -4.00 -7.54
CA TYR A 182 1.20 -5.42 -7.86
C TYR A 182 0.39 -5.64 -9.14
N LEU A 183 -0.40 -4.65 -9.55
CA LEU A 183 -1.05 -4.67 -10.87
C LEU A 183 0.02 -4.58 -11.97
N SER A 184 0.97 -3.65 -11.85
CA SER A 184 2.08 -3.52 -12.80
C SER A 184 3.02 -4.73 -12.78
N TYR A 185 3.28 -5.31 -11.59
CA TYR A 185 3.95 -6.61 -11.47
C TYR A 185 3.21 -7.70 -12.27
N GLY A 186 1.89 -7.80 -12.10
CA GLY A 186 1.04 -8.76 -12.81
C GLY A 186 1.16 -8.65 -14.32
N VAL A 187 1.15 -7.42 -14.83
CA VAL A 187 1.34 -7.13 -16.26
C VAL A 187 2.75 -7.52 -16.71
N ALA A 188 3.78 -7.22 -15.92
CA ALA A 188 5.16 -7.56 -16.26
C ALA A 188 5.40 -9.08 -16.36
N VAL A 189 4.74 -9.86 -15.50
CA VAL A 189 4.83 -11.33 -15.52
C VAL A 189 3.78 -12.00 -16.39
N LEU A 190 2.94 -11.22 -17.09
CA LEU A 190 1.91 -11.75 -17.97
C LEU A 190 2.56 -12.52 -19.13
N GLY A 191 2.06 -13.73 -19.37
CA GLY A 191 2.60 -14.62 -20.41
C GLY A 191 3.83 -15.43 -20.00
N LEU A 192 4.43 -15.16 -18.83
CA LEU A 192 5.50 -16.01 -18.31
C LEU A 192 4.92 -17.36 -17.82
N PRO A 193 5.71 -18.45 -17.91
CA PRO A 193 5.34 -19.70 -17.29
C PRO A 193 5.10 -19.47 -15.79
N LYS A 194 3.95 -19.93 -15.29
CA LYS A 194 3.59 -19.82 -13.86
C LYS A 194 4.47 -20.74 -13.02
N THR A 195 5.68 -20.27 -12.71
CA THR A 195 6.60 -20.90 -11.78
C THR A 195 6.29 -20.41 -10.36
N GLY A 196 6.70 -21.19 -9.36
CA GLY A 196 6.55 -20.80 -7.95
C GLY A 196 7.21 -19.46 -7.66
N VAL A 197 8.31 -19.14 -8.35
CA VAL A 197 9.04 -17.87 -8.21
C VAL A 197 8.16 -16.68 -8.64
N CYS A 198 7.55 -16.74 -9.83
CA CYS A 198 6.70 -15.64 -10.32
C CYS A 198 5.38 -15.50 -9.54
N ALA A 199 4.81 -16.61 -9.06
CA ALA A 199 3.56 -16.59 -8.31
C ALA A 199 3.76 -16.26 -6.82
N GLY A 200 4.96 -16.45 -6.28
CA GLY A 200 5.29 -16.24 -4.87
C GLY A 200 4.95 -14.84 -4.36
N PRO A 201 5.43 -13.75 -4.99
CA PRO A 201 5.08 -12.38 -4.58
C PRO A 201 3.57 -12.11 -4.57
N GLN A 202 2.85 -12.65 -5.57
CA GLN A 202 1.40 -12.49 -5.69
C GLN A 202 0.65 -13.24 -4.57
N LEU A 203 1.07 -14.46 -4.25
CA LEU A 203 0.54 -15.25 -3.14
C LEU A 203 0.73 -14.54 -1.81
N ILE A 204 1.93 -14.03 -1.54
CA ILE A 204 2.20 -13.30 -0.29
C ILE A 204 1.35 -12.02 -0.22
N THR A 205 1.25 -11.26 -1.31
CA THR A 205 0.37 -10.08 -1.37
C THR A 205 -1.09 -10.43 -1.14
N CYS A 206 -1.57 -11.54 -1.69
CA CYS A 206 -2.93 -12.03 -1.43
C CYS A 206 -3.13 -12.34 0.05
N VAL A 207 -2.22 -13.09 0.68
CA VAL A 207 -2.28 -13.49 2.09
C VAL A 207 -2.24 -12.27 3.02
N ILE A 208 -1.36 -11.30 2.77
CA ILE A 208 -1.27 -10.05 3.54
C ILE A 208 -2.59 -9.27 3.42
N GLY A 209 -3.12 -9.11 2.21
CA GLY A 209 -4.39 -8.42 2.01
C GLY A 209 -5.57 -9.13 2.67
N LEU A 210 -5.60 -10.46 2.64
CA LEU A 210 -6.62 -11.27 3.30
C LEU A 210 -6.56 -11.11 4.83
N ASN A 211 -5.35 -11.09 5.41
CA ASN A 211 -5.15 -10.81 6.84
C ASN A 211 -5.63 -9.41 7.23
N ARG A 212 -5.32 -8.39 6.42
CA ARG A 212 -5.80 -7.02 6.64
C ARG A 212 -7.33 -6.94 6.64
N LEU A 213 -7.98 -7.60 5.68
CA LEU A 213 -9.44 -7.68 5.60
C LEU A 213 -10.02 -8.45 6.79
N TYR A 214 -9.39 -9.53 7.23
CA TYR A 214 -9.83 -10.32 8.39
C TYR A 214 -9.86 -9.48 9.66
N LYS A 215 -8.82 -8.68 9.90
CA LYS A 215 -8.74 -7.75 11.03
C LYS A 215 -9.82 -6.67 10.99
N GLN A 216 -10.05 -6.08 9.81
CA GLN A 216 -10.98 -4.97 9.67
C GLN A 216 -12.44 -5.41 9.67
N ARG A 217 -12.78 -6.51 8.98
CA ARG A 217 -14.18 -6.93 8.75
C ARG A 217 -14.38 -8.44 8.92
N ARG A 218 -13.96 -8.99 10.07
CA ARG A 218 -14.11 -10.42 10.43
C ARG A 218 -15.53 -10.97 10.20
N HIS A 219 -16.57 -10.15 10.40
CA HIS A 219 -17.96 -10.58 10.25
C HIS A 219 -18.33 -10.95 8.79
N LEU A 220 -17.65 -10.41 7.79
CA LEU A 220 -17.90 -10.69 6.37
C LEU A 220 -17.24 -12.00 5.87
N PHE A 221 -16.35 -12.60 6.65
CA PHE A 221 -15.68 -13.82 6.25
C PHE A 221 -16.62 -15.04 6.28
N PRO A 222 -16.41 -16.03 5.38
CA PRO A 222 -17.17 -17.27 5.40
C PRO A 222 -16.98 -18.01 6.72
N HIS A 223 -17.99 -18.79 7.13
CA HIS A 223 -18.01 -19.45 8.45
C HIS A 223 -16.80 -20.36 8.68
N ILE A 224 -16.33 -21.03 7.62
CA ILE A 224 -15.14 -21.90 7.62
C ILE A 224 -13.87 -21.16 8.11
N MET A 225 -13.75 -19.87 7.80
CA MET A 225 -12.60 -19.03 8.18
C MET A 225 -12.77 -18.32 9.53
N LYS A 226 -13.90 -18.53 10.22
CA LYS A 226 -14.16 -18.00 11.57
C LYS A 226 -13.75 -18.98 12.68
N THR A 227 -13.29 -20.17 12.31
CA THR A 227 -12.81 -21.21 13.22
C THR A 227 -11.59 -20.73 14.03
N PRO A 228 -11.35 -21.28 15.24
CA PRO A 228 -10.21 -20.90 16.07
C PRO A 228 -8.87 -21.17 15.36
N ASN A 229 -8.79 -22.22 14.55
CA ASN A 229 -7.62 -22.54 13.74
C ASN A 229 -7.32 -21.44 12.72
N ALA A 230 -8.33 -20.95 12.01
CA ALA A 230 -8.16 -19.85 11.07
C ALA A 230 -7.70 -18.57 11.79
N THR A 231 -8.27 -18.26 12.95
CA THR A 231 -7.81 -17.12 13.78
C THR A 231 -6.34 -17.28 14.18
N ASN A 232 -5.90 -18.47 14.58
CA ASN A 232 -4.50 -18.74 14.90
C ASN A 232 -3.57 -18.53 13.70
N ILE A 233 -3.99 -18.95 12.50
CA ILE A 233 -3.23 -18.72 11.26
C ILE A 233 -3.09 -17.22 10.98
N PHE A 234 -4.18 -16.45 11.07
CA PHE A 234 -4.12 -14.99 10.87
C PHE A 234 -3.24 -14.29 11.91
N ASN A 235 -3.30 -14.73 13.17
CA ASN A 235 -2.42 -14.21 14.22
C ASN A 235 -0.94 -14.55 13.95
N LEU A 236 -0.65 -15.74 13.40
CA LEU A 236 0.71 -16.12 13.01
C LEU A 236 1.21 -15.27 11.84
N ILE A 237 0.37 -15.04 10.82
CA ILE A 237 0.67 -14.16 9.69
C ILE A 237 0.96 -12.74 10.18
N ASP A 238 0.20 -12.26 11.17
CA ASP A 238 0.38 -10.93 11.72
C ASP A 238 1.71 -10.76 12.47
N ARG A 239 2.03 -11.72 13.36
CA ARG A 239 3.31 -11.77 14.08
C ARG A 239 4.50 -11.81 13.14
N ASN A 240 4.35 -12.49 12.00
CA ASN A 240 5.41 -12.65 11.00
C ASN A 240 5.26 -11.70 9.79
N SER A 241 4.45 -10.65 9.89
CA SER A 241 4.15 -9.76 8.76
C SER A 241 5.41 -9.11 8.17
N GLY A 242 6.34 -8.67 9.02
CA GLY A 242 7.65 -8.15 8.58
C GLY A 242 8.48 -9.18 7.82
N SER A 243 8.51 -10.43 8.30
CA SER A 243 9.19 -11.52 7.59
C SER A 243 8.54 -11.83 6.24
N LEU A 244 7.20 -11.81 6.16
CA LEU A 244 6.48 -12.01 4.90
C LEU A 244 6.79 -10.91 3.88
N LEU A 245 6.85 -9.65 4.32
CA LEU A 245 7.25 -8.53 3.47
C LEU A 245 8.69 -8.66 2.98
N ASN A 246 9.61 -9.13 3.82
CA ASN A 246 10.98 -9.41 3.41
C ASN A 246 11.06 -10.56 2.40
N SER A 247 10.40 -11.69 2.67
CA SER A 247 10.32 -12.82 1.73
C SER A 247 9.71 -12.42 0.38
N ARG A 248 8.70 -11.54 0.40
CA ARG A 248 8.10 -10.96 -0.80
C ARG A 248 9.11 -10.18 -1.63
N ALA A 249 9.91 -9.31 -0.99
CA ALA A 249 10.96 -8.56 -1.66
C ALA A 249 12.06 -9.46 -2.24
N ILE A 250 12.49 -10.49 -1.51
CA ILE A 250 13.46 -11.48 -2.00
C ILE A 250 12.93 -12.20 -3.24
N LEU A 251 11.65 -12.64 -3.20
CA LEU A 251 11.02 -13.31 -4.34
C LEU A 251 10.86 -12.40 -5.56
N GLU A 252 10.66 -11.09 -5.37
CA GLU A 252 10.64 -10.12 -6.47
C GLU A 252 12.02 -10.00 -7.14
N ILE A 253 13.10 -9.99 -6.36
CA ILE A 253 14.45 -9.99 -6.93
C ILE A 253 14.70 -11.31 -7.66
N ALA A 254 14.34 -12.44 -7.04
CA ALA A 254 14.47 -13.76 -7.66
C ALA A 254 13.67 -13.86 -8.97
N THR A 255 12.50 -13.23 -9.04
CA THR A 255 11.68 -13.17 -10.25
C THR A 255 12.38 -12.42 -11.37
N LEU A 256 13.08 -11.30 -11.10
CA LEU A 256 13.88 -10.62 -12.13
C LEU A 256 14.93 -11.55 -12.73
N VAL A 257 15.69 -12.25 -11.87
CA VAL A 257 16.70 -13.22 -12.33
C VAL A 257 16.05 -14.33 -13.15
N HIS A 258 14.88 -14.82 -12.71
CA HIS A 258 14.12 -15.83 -13.44
C HIS A 258 13.68 -15.35 -14.83
N ILE A 259 13.20 -14.10 -14.95
CA ILE A 259 12.81 -13.51 -16.24
C ILE A 259 14.02 -13.39 -17.18
N LEU A 260 15.17 -12.94 -16.67
CA LEU A 260 16.40 -12.86 -17.45
C LEU A 260 16.84 -14.23 -17.95
N MET A 261 16.77 -15.27 -17.11
CA MET A 261 17.05 -16.65 -17.53
C MET A 261 16.02 -17.14 -18.56
N ALA A 262 14.72 -16.91 -18.32
CA ALA A 262 13.66 -17.29 -19.25
C ALA A 262 13.84 -16.62 -20.62
N MET A 263 14.33 -15.38 -20.68
CA MET A 263 14.64 -14.68 -21.93
C MET A 263 15.72 -15.41 -22.73
N THR A 264 16.77 -15.92 -22.10
CA THR A 264 17.82 -16.69 -22.80
C THR A 264 17.33 -18.00 -23.40
N VAL A 265 16.26 -18.58 -22.85
CA VAL A 265 15.63 -19.82 -23.32
C VAL A 265 14.48 -19.53 -24.30
N GLY A 266 14.15 -18.25 -24.55
CA GLY A 266 13.00 -17.85 -25.38
C GLY A 266 11.65 -17.98 -24.67
N GLY A 267 11.62 -18.21 -23.35
CA GLY A 267 10.41 -18.28 -22.54
C GLY A 267 9.90 -16.92 -22.02
N ALA A 268 10.65 -15.84 -22.24
CA ALA A 268 10.25 -14.47 -21.91
C ALA A 268 10.64 -13.51 -23.04
N SER A 269 9.80 -12.50 -23.29
CA SER A 269 10.13 -11.44 -24.25
C SER A 269 10.98 -10.36 -23.59
N PHE A 270 11.71 -9.59 -24.41
CA PHE A 270 12.43 -8.39 -23.94
C PHE A 270 11.49 -7.36 -23.27
N LEU A 271 10.23 -7.29 -23.74
CA LEU A 271 9.21 -6.43 -23.16
C LEU A 271 8.91 -6.81 -21.69
N ASN A 272 8.85 -8.10 -21.35
CA ASN A 272 8.65 -8.54 -19.96
C ASN A 272 9.77 -8.03 -19.05
N VAL A 273 11.02 -8.04 -19.53
CA VAL A 273 12.17 -7.51 -18.77
C VAL A 273 12.04 -6.01 -18.53
N ILE A 274 11.73 -5.22 -19.57
CA ILE A 274 11.54 -3.77 -19.44
C ILE A 274 10.41 -3.44 -18.46
N LEU A 275 9.27 -4.11 -18.59
CA LEU A 275 8.11 -3.91 -17.72
C LEU A 275 8.46 -4.26 -16.26
N TYR A 276 9.20 -5.35 -16.06
CA TYR A 276 9.60 -5.77 -14.72
C TYR A 276 10.61 -4.80 -14.07
N ILE A 277 11.60 -4.34 -14.83
CA ILE A 277 12.54 -3.31 -14.36
C ILE A 277 11.80 -2.02 -14.02
N SER A 278 10.80 -1.65 -14.81
CA SER A 278 9.95 -0.48 -14.55
C SER A 278 9.13 -0.65 -13.26
N PHE A 279 8.59 -1.85 -13.01
CA PHE A 279 7.95 -2.19 -11.74
C PHE A 279 8.91 -2.04 -10.55
N ILE A 280 10.13 -2.57 -10.64
CA ILE A 280 11.13 -2.46 -9.56
C ILE A 280 11.48 -0.99 -9.30
N LYS A 281 11.72 -0.19 -10.35
CA LYS A 281 11.97 1.25 -10.23
C LYS A 281 10.80 2.00 -9.61
N LEU A 282 9.56 1.62 -9.90
CA LEU A 282 8.38 2.24 -9.29
C LEU A 282 8.35 2.01 -7.76
N LYS A 283 8.92 0.90 -7.30
CA LYS A 283 8.96 0.48 -5.90
C LYS A 283 10.20 0.98 -5.14
N ASP A 284 11.11 1.71 -5.79
CA ASP A 284 12.50 2.00 -5.37
C ASP A 284 12.67 2.43 -3.90
N ILE A 285 11.70 3.17 -3.34
CA ILE A 285 11.79 3.69 -1.96
C ILE A 285 11.84 2.54 -0.93
N HIS A 286 11.18 1.42 -1.18
CA HIS A 286 11.14 0.29 -0.25
C HIS A 286 12.18 -0.78 -0.59
N LEU A 287 12.48 -0.95 -1.88
CA LEU A 287 13.49 -1.93 -2.31
C LEU A 287 14.90 -1.48 -1.90
N LEU A 288 15.20 -0.18 -1.98
CA LEU A 288 16.49 0.37 -1.53
C LEU A 288 16.67 0.22 -0.01
N ALA A 289 15.59 0.34 0.76
CA ALA A 289 15.61 0.09 2.19
C ALA A 289 15.88 -1.39 2.50
N VAL A 290 15.24 -2.31 1.77
CA VAL A 290 15.49 -3.76 1.91
C VAL A 290 16.90 -4.14 1.47
N LEU A 291 17.44 -3.57 0.38
CA LEU A 291 18.82 -3.78 -0.03
C LEU A 291 19.80 -3.32 1.05
N ARG A 292 19.59 -2.11 1.61
CA ARG A 292 20.37 -1.62 2.75
C ARG A 292 20.19 -2.45 4.02
N GLN A 293 19.00 -3.02 4.23
CA GLN A 293 18.70 -3.87 5.38
C GLN A 293 19.25 -5.28 5.20
N ILE A 294 19.38 -5.79 3.97
CA ILE A 294 20.12 -7.01 3.63
C ILE A 294 21.60 -6.78 3.93
N ASP A 295 22.14 -5.61 3.57
CA ASP A 295 23.51 -5.23 3.92
C ASP A 295 23.72 -5.14 5.45
N GLY A 296 22.68 -4.75 6.21
CA GLY A 296 22.70 -4.67 7.69
C GLY A 296 22.34 -5.96 8.44
N MET A 297 21.45 -6.82 7.91
CA MET A 297 21.06 -8.14 8.44
C MET A 297 22.11 -9.22 8.16
N ARG A 298 23.25 -8.82 7.61
CA ARG A 298 24.45 -9.62 7.32
C ARG A 298 25.01 -10.40 8.53
N GLN A 299 24.62 -10.09 9.76
CA GLN A 299 25.18 -10.72 10.96
C GLN A 299 24.34 -11.82 11.64
N ASN A 300 23.02 -11.97 11.40
CA ASN A 300 22.19 -12.77 12.33
C ASN A 300 21.11 -13.69 11.74
N ILE A 301 20.98 -13.82 10.41
CA ILE A 301 19.92 -14.69 9.82
C ILE A 301 20.53 -15.81 9.01
N ASN A 302 20.10 -17.05 9.31
CA ASN A 302 20.37 -18.26 8.54
C ASN A 302 19.78 -18.14 7.12
N TRP A 303 20.57 -17.60 6.20
CA TRP A 303 20.31 -17.54 4.76
C TRP A 303 20.10 -18.93 4.11
N SER A 304 20.38 -20.03 4.83
CA SER A 304 20.23 -21.39 4.32
C SER A 304 18.80 -21.70 3.89
N PHE A 305 17.78 -21.32 4.66
CA PHE A 305 16.39 -21.71 4.34
C PHE A 305 15.87 -21.07 3.04
N SER A 306 16.15 -19.79 2.82
CA SER A 306 15.71 -19.06 1.61
C SER A 306 16.48 -19.53 0.37
N ALA A 307 17.79 -19.74 0.50
CA ALA A 307 18.63 -20.21 -0.59
C ALA A 307 18.29 -21.67 -0.96
N GLU A 308 18.10 -22.55 0.02
CA GLU A 308 17.70 -23.95 -0.19
C GLU A 308 16.31 -24.06 -0.79
N PHE A 309 15.35 -23.24 -0.37
CA PHE A 309 14.01 -23.21 -0.96
C PHE A 309 14.03 -22.75 -2.42
N ILE A 310 14.80 -21.70 -2.74
CA ILE A 310 14.94 -21.20 -4.11
C ILE A 310 15.70 -22.22 -4.98
N ILE A 311 16.76 -22.85 -4.46
CA ILE A 311 17.50 -23.93 -5.12
C ILE A 311 16.58 -25.13 -5.37
N SER A 312 15.74 -25.50 -4.39
CA SER A 312 14.77 -26.60 -4.50
C SER A 312 13.67 -26.33 -5.55
N ILE A 313 13.30 -25.07 -5.75
CA ILE A 313 12.32 -24.68 -6.79
C ILE A 313 12.99 -24.61 -8.17
N LEU A 314 14.21 -24.09 -8.24
CA LEU A 314 15.01 -24.00 -9.46
C LEU A 314 15.54 -25.36 -9.93
N SER A 315 15.68 -26.35 -9.04
CA SER A 315 16.04 -27.73 -9.38
C SER A 315 14.88 -28.53 -10.00
N SER A 316 13.71 -27.91 -10.22
CA SER A 316 12.65 -28.55 -11.01
C SER A 316 13.14 -28.87 -12.43
N THR A 317 12.69 -30.00 -12.97
CA THR A 317 13.20 -30.70 -14.18
C THR A 317 13.23 -29.88 -15.49
N ILE A 318 12.80 -28.64 -15.45
CA ILE A 318 12.64 -27.74 -16.60
C ILE A 318 13.87 -26.82 -16.75
N VAL A 319 14.66 -26.63 -15.70
CA VAL A 319 15.83 -25.75 -15.76
C VAL A 319 17.06 -26.58 -16.16
N PRO A 320 17.73 -26.25 -17.28
CA PRO A 320 18.95 -26.94 -17.67
C PRO A 320 20.01 -26.88 -16.56
N SER A 321 20.76 -27.97 -16.38
CA SER A 321 21.80 -28.09 -15.33
C SER A 321 22.86 -26.98 -15.41
N TYR A 322 23.14 -26.48 -16.61
CA TYR A 322 24.03 -25.33 -16.79
C TYR A 322 23.45 -24.03 -16.22
N ALA A 323 22.14 -23.80 -16.31
CA ALA A 323 21.49 -22.61 -15.77
C ALA A 323 21.45 -22.65 -14.24
N LEU A 324 21.28 -23.84 -13.64
CA LEU A 324 21.44 -24.04 -12.20
C LEU A 324 22.88 -23.79 -11.75
N THR A 325 23.85 -24.19 -12.56
CA THR A 325 25.29 -23.94 -12.31
C THR A 325 25.63 -22.45 -12.43
N ILE A 326 25.06 -21.77 -13.42
CA ILE A 326 25.21 -20.32 -13.61
C ILE A 326 24.50 -19.57 -12.48
N TYR A 327 23.31 -19.99 -12.07
CA TYR A 327 22.59 -19.40 -10.94
C TYR A 327 23.36 -19.59 -9.64
N SER A 328 23.83 -20.80 -9.34
CA SER A 328 24.64 -21.05 -8.13
C SER A 328 25.99 -20.32 -8.19
N LYS A 329 26.60 -20.17 -9.37
CA LYS A 329 27.78 -19.34 -9.57
C LYS A 329 27.47 -17.85 -9.41
N LEU A 330 26.38 -17.33 -9.94
CA LEU A 330 25.95 -15.94 -9.77
C LEU A 330 25.60 -15.66 -8.32
N VAL A 331 24.89 -16.57 -7.65
CA VAL A 331 24.63 -16.49 -6.22
C VAL A 331 25.95 -16.52 -5.47
N ARG A 332 26.90 -17.43 -5.76
CA ARG A 332 28.24 -17.44 -5.16
C ARG A 332 29.05 -16.17 -5.47
N TYR A 333 28.96 -15.64 -6.68
CA TYR A 333 29.72 -14.48 -7.13
C TYR A 333 29.17 -13.21 -6.52
N MET A 334 27.84 -13.05 -6.48
CA MET A 334 27.18 -12.02 -5.71
C MET A 334 27.52 -12.19 -4.22
N THR A 335 27.52 -13.42 -3.69
CA THR A 335 27.92 -13.70 -2.31
C THR A 335 29.37 -13.30 -2.06
N GLN A 336 30.31 -13.58 -2.96
CA GLN A 336 31.74 -13.19 -2.83
C GLN A 336 31.98 -11.69 -3.08
N TYR A 337 31.24 -11.08 -4.00
CA TYR A 337 31.31 -9.65 -4.29
C TYR A 337 30.78 -8.83 -3.11
N PHE A 338 29.73 -9.32 -2.44
CA PHE A 338 29.13 -8.69 -1.26
C PHE A 338 29.74 -9.19 0.07
N ASN A 339 30.46 -10.32 0.08
CA ASN A 339 31.39 -10.77 1.13
C ASN A 339 32.82 -10.88 0.59
N PRO A 340 33.54 -9.76 0.37
CA PRO A 340 34.98 -9.85 0.24
C PRO A 340 35.52 -10.32 1.59
N THR A 341 35.90 -11.60 1.67
CA THR A 341 36.74 -12.07 2.78
C THR A 341 37.99 -11.21 2.75
N ARG A 342 38.11 -10.30 3.73
CA ARG A 342 39.37 -9.64 4.02
C ARG A 342 40.34 -10.76 4.40
N TYR A 343 41.26 -11.06 3.49
CA TYR A 343 42.49 -11.76 3.84
C TYR A 343 43.31 -10.89 4.78
#